data_AF-A0A645CVJ9-F1
#
_entry.id   AF-A0A645CVJ9-F1
#
_cell.length_a   1.000
_cell.length_b   1.000
_cell.length_c   1.000
_cell.angle_alpha   90.00
_cell.angle_beta   90.00
_cell.angle_gamma   90.00
#
_symmetry.space_group_name_H-M   'P 1'
#
loop_
_entity.id
_entity.type
_entity.pdbx_description
1 polymer ?
#
loop_
_entity_poly.entity_id
_entity_poly.type
_entity_poly.pdbx_seq_one_letter_code
_entity_poly.pdbx_strand_id
1 'polypeptide(L)'
;MLEAKGLPEEIVYAVKVHNEVHGFPRNSKLDKALYCADPLSGFIVAGALIHPAKKLAPLDVSFLIKRFSEKAFARGANREVMARCSELGLSLEEFMEIGLYAMQESSAELGL
;
A
#
# COMPACT_ATOMS: atom_id res chain seq x y z
N MET A 1 17.52 2.91 -14.93
CA MET A 1 16.60 3.89 -15.58
C MET A 1 16.32 5.10 -14.70
N LEU A 2 16.01 4.94 -13.41
CA LEU A 2 15.71 6.09 -12.51
C LEU A 2 16.93 6.95 -12.17
N GLU A 3 18.09 6.34 -11.90
CA GLU A 3 19.36 7.05 -11.68
C GLU A 3 19.72 7.96 -12.86
N ALA A 4 19.61 7.44 -14.08
CA ALA A 4 19.86 8.20 -15.31
C ALA A 4 18.90 9.39 -15.53
N LYS A 5 17.76 9.41 -14.82
CA LYS A 5 16.82 10.55 -14.81
C LYS A 5 17.13 11.57 -13.71
N GLY A 6 18.21 11.39 -12.95
CA GLY A 6 18.64 12.32 -11.90
C GLY A 6 17.79 12.27 -10.63
N LEU A 7 17.05 11.17 -10.39
CA LEU A 7 16.28 10.99 -9.16
C LEU A 7 17.21 10.76 -7.96
N PRO A 8 16.83 11.23 -6.75
CA PRO A 8 17.58 10.98 -5.52
C PRO A 8 17.87 9.50 -5.29
N GLU A 9 19.08 9.18 -4.82
CA GLU A 9 19.53 7.80 -4.58
C GLU A 9 18.61 7.04 -3.64
N GLU A 10 18.09 7.69 -2.60
CA GLU A 10 17.15 7.09 -1.66
C GLU A 10 15.84 6.63 -2.33
N ILE A 11 15.34 7.38 -3.31
CA ILE A 11 14.12 7.02 -4.07
C ILE A 11 14.42 5.86 -4.99
N VAL A 12 15.54 5.91 -5.71
CA VAL A 12 15.98 4.82 -6.58
C VAL A 12 16.12 3.53 -5.78
N TYR A 13 16.77 3.61 -4.62
CA TYR A 13 16.98 2.47 -3.73
C TYR A 13 15.65 1.91 -3.23
N ALA A 14 14.75 2.75 -2.72
CA ALA A 14 13.43 2.33 -2.26
C ALA A 14 12.64 1.60 -3.37
N VAL A 15 12.64 2.16 -4.59
CA VAL A 15 12.00 1.51 -5.76
C VAL A 15 12.70 0.21 -6.13
N LYS A 16 14.00 0.06 -5.90
CA LYS A 16 14.67 -1.22 -6.12
C LYS A 16 14.28 -2.26 -5.07
N VAL A 17 14.20 -1.88 -3.80
CA VAL A 17 14.05 -2.83 -2.68
C VAL A 17 12.60 -3.13 -2.26
N HIS A 18 11.61 -2.39 -2.77
CA HIS A 18 10.20 -2.77 -2.59
C HIS A 18 9.84 -4.07 -3.33
N ASN A 19 10.62 -4.48 -4.34
CA ASN A 19 10.45 -5.77 -4.98
C ASN A 19 11.51 -6.77 -4.49
N GLU A 20 11.06 -7.76 -3.72
CA GLU A 20 11.93 -8.75 -3.07
C GLU A 20 12.74 -9.61 -4.04
N VAL A 21 12.34 -9.68 -5.32
CA VAL A 21 13.08 -10.41 -6.38
C VAL A 21 14.54 -9.92 -6.47
N HIS A 22 14.80 -8.67 -6.12
CA HIS A 22 16.16 -8.12 -6.17
C HIS A 22 17.04 -8.53 -4.98
N GLY A 23 16.47 -9.06 -3.89
CA GLY A 23 17.24 -9.63 -2.76
C GLY A 23 18.07 -8.62 -1.94
N PHE A 24 17.79 -7.33 -2.05
CA PHE A 24 18.46 -6.28 -1.26
C PHE A 24 17.68 -5.98 0.03
N PRO A 25 18.36 -5.60 1.12
CA PRO A 25 17.70 -5.27 2.38
C PRO A 25 16.95 -3.93 2.31
N ARG A 26 15.85 -3.81 3.08
CA ARG A 26 15.17 -2.53 3.34
C ARG A 26 15.82 -1.85 4.54
N ASN A 27 16.53 -0.75 4.32
CA ASN A 27 17.33 -0.09 5.35
C ASN A 27 16.64 1.14 5.93
N SER A 28 15.91 1.88 5.08
CA SER A 28 15.30 3.15 5.45
C SER A 28 13.82 3.01 5.82
N LYS A 29 13.23 4.07 6.39
CA LYS A 29 11.77 4.16 6.57
C LYS A 29 11.04 4.19 5.23
N LEU A 30 11.62 4.85 4.22
CA LEU A 30 11.03 4.94 2.88
C LEU A 30 10.95 3.56 2.21
N ASP A 31 12.00 2.76 2.31
CA ASP A 31 12.06 1.39 1.76
C ASP A 31 10.92 0.53 2.31
N LYS A 32 10.76 0.57 3.64
CA LYS A 32 9.74 -0.19 4.37
C LYS A 32 8.34 0.31 4.08
N ALA A 33 8.14 1.64 4.03
CA ALA A 33 6.87 2.24 3.71
C ALA A 33 6.41 1.88 2.30
N LEU A 34 7.28 2.04 1.29
CA LEU A 34 6.96 1.71 -0.10
C LEU A 34 6.65 0.22 -0.26
N TYR A 35 7.44 -0.65 0.37
CA TYR A 35 7.21 -2.10 0.37
C TYR A 35 5.83 -2.48 0.91
N CYS A 36 5.40 -1.90 2.04
CA CYS A 36 4.10 -2.21 2.62
C CYS A 36 2.94 -1.55 1.84
N ALA A 37 3.16 -0.36 1.29
CA ALA A 37 2.13 0.45 0.64
C ALA A 37 1.75 -0.10 -0.74
N ASP A 38 2.68 -0.75 -1.44
CA ASP A 38 2.44 -1.35 -2.76
C ASP A 38 1.22 -2.29 -2.77
N PRO A 39 1.17 -3.38 -1.97
CA PRO A 39 -0.02 -4.24 -1.92
C PRO A 39 -1.23 -3.58 -1.24
N LEU A 40 -1.02 -2.65 -0.30
CA LEU A 40 -2.12 -1.94 0.36
C LEU A 40 -2.92 -1.11 -0.65
N SER A 41 -2.26 -0.42 -1.58
CA SER A 41 -2.93 0.41 -2.59
C SER A 41 -3.90 -0.41 -3.44
N GLY A 42 -3.45 -1.55 -3.97
CA GLY A 42 -4.28 -2.48 -4.74
C GLY A 42 -5.41 -3.10 -3.91
N PHE A 43 -5.17 -3.34 -2.62
CA PHE A 43 -6.18 -3.82 -1.68
C PHE A 43 -7.31 -2.80 -1.47
N ILE A 44 -6.98 -1.52 -1.30
CA ILE A 44 -7.95 -0.42 -1.15
C ILE A 44 -8.74 -0.23 -2.46
N VAL A 45 -8.06 -0.24 -3.62
CA VAL A 45 -8.73 -0.18 -4.93
C VAL A 45 -9.73 -1.32 -5.09
N ALA A 46 -9.35 -2.55 -4.74
CA ALA A 46 -10.28 -3.68 -4.78
C ALA A 46 -11.49 -3.45 -3.87
N GLY A 47 -11.29 -2.81 -2.71
CA GLY A 47 -12.36 -2.42 -1.79
C GLY A 47 -13.34 -1.45 -2.44
N ALA A 48 -12.83 -0.44 -3.13
CA ALA A 48 -13.65 0.54 -3.84
C ALA A 48 -14.46 -0.13 -4.95
N LEU A 49 -13.82 -0.98 -5.77
CA LEU A 49 -14.45 -1.60 -6.94
C LEU A 49 -15.58 -2.59 -6.60
N ILE A 50 -15.53 -3.24 -5.43
CA ILE A 50 -16.62 -4.12 -4.97
C ILE A 50 -17.74 -3.37 -4.24
N HIS A 51 -17.47 -2.15 -3.78
CA HIS A 51 -18.49 -1.35 -3.12
C HIS A 51 -19.53 -0.88 -4.16
N PRO A 52 -20.84 -0.87 -3.85
CA PRO A 52 -21.87 -0.47 -4.82
C PRO A 52 -21.65 0.92 -5.45
N ALA A 53 -21.10 1.85 -4.67
CA ALA A 53 -20.77 3.19 -5.15
C ALA A 53 -19.57 3.24 -6.11
N LYS A 54 -18.75 2.18 -6.16
CA LYS A 54 -17.46 2.11 -6.88
C LYS A 54 -16.54 3.30 -6.57
N LYS A 55 -16.53 3.70 -5.30
CA LYS A 55 -15.82 4.89 -4.81
C LYS A 55 -15.04 4.60 -3.54
N LEU A 56 -14.02 5.42 -3.27
CA LEU A 56 -13.23 5.41 -2.03
C LEU A 56 -13.93 6.13 -0.87
N ALA A 57 -14.72 7.16 -1.15
CA ALA A 57 -15.39 7.98 -0.14
C ALA A 57 -16.24 7.20 0.90
N PRO A 58 -16.99 6.14 0.55
CA PRO A 58 -17.78 5.39 1.52
C PRO A 58 -17.01 4.30 2.26
N LEU A 59 -15.73 4.07 1.93
CA LEU A 59 -14.94 3.06 2.63
C LEU A 59 -14.43 3.61 3.96
N ASP A 60 -14.34 2.73 4.94
CA ASP A 60 -13.71 2.98 6.23
C ASP A 60 -12.68 1.87 6.55
N VAL A 61 -11.87 2.11 7.59
CA VAL A 61 -10.83 1.17 8.02
C VAL A 61 -11.44 -0.15 8.50
N SER A 62 -12.61 -0.11 9.15
CA SER A 62 -13.29 -1.31 9.65
C SER A 62 -13.67 -2.28 8.53
N PHE A 63 -14.17 -1.73 7.41
CA PHE A 63 -14.45 -2.49 6.20
C PHE A 63 -13.19 -3.14 5.65
N LEU A 64 -12.09 -2.40 5.56
CA LEU A 64 -10.80 -2.91 5.06
C LEU A 64 -10.23 -4.01 5.96
N ILE A 65 -10.28 -3.86 7.28
CA ILE A 65 -9.85 -4.88 8.24
C ILE A 65 -10.69 -6.15 8.10
N LYS A 66 -12.01 -6.03 7.94
CA LYS A 66 -12.86 -7.18 7.66
C LYS A 66 -12.44 -7.88 6.37
N ARG A 67 -12.24 -7.13 5.28
CA ARG A 67 -11.75 -7.67 4.01
C ARG A 67 -10.37 -8.32 4.12
N PHE A 68 -9.52 -7.81 5.01
CA PHE A 68 -8.15 -8.31 5.18
C PHE A 68 -8.18 -9.74 5.73
N SER A 69 -9.11 -10.05 6.63
CA SER A 69 -9.32 -11.42 7.15
C SER A 69 -9.81 -12.40 6.08
N GLU A 70 -10.44 -11.92 5.01
CA GLU A 70 -11.00 -12.73 3.92
C GLU A 70 -9.91 -13.08 2.89
N LYS A 71 -9.15 -14.17 3.07
CA LYS A 71 -8.01 -14.53 2.19
C LYS A 71 -8.32 -14.56 0.67
N ALA A 72 -9.58 -14.83 0.30
CA ALA A 72 -10.02 -14.85 -1.09
C ALA A 72 -10.19 -13.46 -1.71
N PHE A 73 -10.41 -12.42 -0.90
CA PHE A 73 -10.52 -11.04 -1.34
C PHE A 73 -9.14 -10.49 -1.71
N ALA A 74 -9.06 -9.80 -2.85
CA ALA A 74 -7.81 -9.20 -3.35
C ALA A 74 -6.59 -10.14 -3.23
N ARG A 75 -6.67 -11.35 -3.80
CA ARG A 75 -5.61 -12.39 -3.65
C ARG A 75 -4.22 -11.92 -4.07
N GLY A 76 -4.13 -10.94 -4.98
CA GLY A 76 -2.86 -10.36 -5.40
C GLY A 76 -2.24 -9.40 -4.38
N ALA A 77 -3.03 -8.87 -3.44
CA ALA A 77 -2.51 -8.04 -2.36
C ALA A 77 -1.89 -8.94 -1.27
N ASN A 78 -0.57 -8.90 -1.17
CA ASN A 78 0.17 -9.71 -0.23
C ASN A 78 -0.01 -9.19 1.21
N ARG A 79 -0.78 -9.95 2.00
CA ARG A 79 -1.11 -9.62 3.40
C ARG A 79 0.10 -9.63 4.33
N GLU A 80 1.06 -10.52 4.09
CA GLU A 80 2.27 -10.60 4.90
C GLU A 80 3.13 -9.36 4.71
N VAL A 81 3.20 -8.87 3.47
CA VAL A 81 3.90 -7.61 3.11
C VAL A 81 3.22 -6.41 3.76
N MET A 82 1.89 -6.31 3.67
CA MET A 82 1.13 -5.23 4.34
C MET A 82 1.38 -5.23 5.86
N ALA A 83 1.39 -6.40 6.50
CA ALA A 83 1.63 -6.56 7.94
C ALA A 83 3.06 -6.21 8.38
N ARG A 84 4.01 -6.06 7.45
CA ARG A 84 5.34 -5.50 7.75
C ARG A 84 5.32 -4.01 8.08
N CYS A 85 4.16 -3.36 8.05
CA CYS A 85 3.99 -2.01 8.62
C CYS A 85 4.42 -1.93 10.10
N SER A 86 4.42 -3.05 10.83
CA SER A 86 5.01 -3.17 12.16
C SER A 86 6.50 -2.79 12.21
N GLU A 87 7.26 -2.96 11.13
CA GLU A 87 8.66 -2.52 10.99
C GLU A 87 8.80 -0.98 10.96
N LEU A 88 7.69 -0.26 10.74
CA LEU A 88 7.56 1.19 10.85
C LEU A 88 7.05 1.63 12.23
N GLY A 89 6.72 0.69 13.12
CA GLY A 89 6.11 0.97 14.41
C GLY A 89 4.60 1.27 14.34
N LEU A 90 3.93 0.84 13.27
CA LEU A 90 2.49 1.03 13.06
C LEU A 90 1.74 -0.29 13.22
N SER A 91 0.55 -0.25 13.82
CA SER A 91 -0.44 -1.30 13.68
C SER A 91 -0.97 -1.39 12.24
N LEU A 92 -1.64 -2.50 11.91
CA LEU A 92 -2.23 -2.67 10.59
C LEU A 92 -3.37 -1.67 10.37
N GLU A 93 -4.17 -1.41 11.42
CA GLU A 93 -5.26 -0.46 11.44
C GLU A 93 -4.76 0.96 11.15
N GLU A 94 -3.74 1.43 11.87
CA GLU A 94 -3.12 2.75 11.63
C GLU A 94 -2.55 2.86 10.21
N PHE A 95 -1.90 1.80 9.73
CA PHE A 95 -1.33 1.79 8.39
C PHE A 95 -2.41 1.83 7.30
N MET A 96 -3.50 1.08 7.46
CA MET A 96 -4.64 1.12 6.55
C MET A 96 -5.36 2.47 6.58
N GLU A 97 -5.48 3.08 7.76
CA GLU A 97 -6.07 4.41 7.91
C GLU A 97 -5.28 5.47 7.12
N ILE A 98 -3.96 5.51 7.31
CA ILE A 98 -3.07 6.42 6.57
C ILE A 98 -3.21 6.21 5.06
N GLY A 99 -3.17 4.96 4.60
CA GLY A 99 -3.28 4.65 3.17
C GLY A 99 -4.65 5.00 2.58
N LEU A 100 -5.73 4.71 3.31
CA LEU A 100 -7.09 5.02 2.86
C LEU A 100 -7.32 6.52 2.74
N TYR A 101 -6.94 7.31 3.75
CA TYR A 101 -7.10 8.76 3.71
C TYR A 101 -6.27 9.39 2.60
N ALA A 102 -5.00 9.00 2.44
CA ALA A 102 -4.16 9.48 1.35
C ALA A 102 -4.77 9.20 -0.04
N MET A 103 -5.36 8.00 -0.22
CA MET A 103 -6.03 7.65 -1.47
C MET A 103 -7.37 8.39 -1.66
N GLN A 104 -8.11 8.67 -0.58
CA GLN A 104 -9.34 9.47 -0.65
C GLN A 104 -9.06 10.91 -1.08
N GLU A 105 -7.98 11.52 -0.57
CA GLU A 105 -7.51 12.84 -1.01
C GLU A 105 -7.15 12.87 -2.50
N SER A 106 -6.65 11.75 -3.03
CA SER A 106 -6.27 11.59 -4.44
C SER A 106 -7.36 10.92 -5.30
N SER A 107 -8.58 10.76 -4.78
CA SER A 107 -9.64 9.94 -5.41
C SER A 107 -9.98 10.36 -6.84
N ALA A 108 -9.99 11.67 -7.10
CA ALA A 108 -10.24 12.23 -8.43
C ALA A 108 -9.18 11.79 -9.47
N GLU A 109 -7.90 11.73 -9.08
CA GLU A 109 -6.80 11.27 -9.95
C GLU A 109 -6.86 9.76 -10.19
N LEU A 110 -7.33 9.02 -9.19
CA LEU A 110 -7.49 7.56 -9.24
C LEU A 110 -8.75 7.13 -10.02
N GLY A 111 -9.69 8.05 -10.30
CA GLY A 111 -10.98 7.75 -10.91
C GLY A 111 -11.90 6.91 -10.03
N LEU A 112 -11.74 7.04 -8.70
CA LEU A 112 -12.48 6.33 -7.65
C LEU A 112 -13.10 7.29 -6.64
#